data_AF-A0A930AZX8-F1
#
_entry.id   AF-A0A930AZX8-F1
#
_cell.length_a   1.000
_cell.length_b   1.000
_cell.length_c   1.000
_cell.angle_alpha   90.00
_cell.angle_beta   90.00
_cell.angle_gamma   90.00
#
_symmetry.space_group_name_H-M   'P 1'
#
loop_
_entity.id
_entity.type
_entity.pdbx_description
1 polymer ?
#
loop_
_entity_poly.entity_id
_entity_poly.type
_entity_poly.pdbx_seq_one_letter_code
_entity_poly.pdbx_strand_id
1 'polypeptide(L)' 'MATKPNDDSSLSHTRWNCKYHIVFIPKYRRKAIYGKLRADIGGILRQLCA' A
#
# COMPACT_ATOMS: atom_id res chain seq x y z
N MET A 1 -28.16 3.32 -6.86
CA MET A 1 -26.74 2.92 -6.97
C MET A 1 -25.91 4.11 -6.55
N ALA A 2 -25.26 4.07 -5.39
CA ALA A 2 -24.47 5.19 -4.90
C ALA A 2 -23.19 5.32 -5.73
N THR A 3 -23.05 6.43 -6.46
CA THR A 3 -21.85 6.81 -7.21
C THR A 3 -20.73 7.07 -6.21
N LYS A 4 -19.69 6.23 -6.21
CA LYS A 4 -18.47 6.46 -5.42
C LYS A 4 -17.83 7.79 -5.87
N PRO A 5 -17.35 8.64 -4.95
CA PRO A 5 -16.56 9.81 -5.33
C PRO A 5 -15.29 9.34 -6.05
N ASN A 6 -14.86 10.06 -7.09
CA ASN A 6 -13.59 9.77 -7.77
C ASN A 6 -12.42 10.02 -6.81
N ASP A 7 -11.70 8.97 -6.44
CA ASP A 7 -10.44 9.04 -5.66
C ASP A 7 -9.26 9.49 -6.55
N ASP A 8 -9.45 10.53 -7.37
CA ASP A 8 -8.43 11.00 -8.29
C ASP A 8 -7.64 12.16 -7.65
N SER A 9 -6.31 12.07 -7.70
CA SER A 9 -5.43 13.17 -7.29
C SER A 9 -5.20 14.11 -8.47
N SER A 10 -5.04 15.41 -8.20
CA SER A 10 -4.84 16.41 -9.25
C SER A 10 -3.76 17.45 -8.91
N LEU A 11 -2.98 17.81 -9.92
CA LEU A 11 -2.15 19.02 -9.99
C LEU A 11 -2.73 19.95 -11.08
N SER A 12 -2.16 21.16 -11.23
CA SER A 12 -2.65 22.20 -12.15
C SER A 12 -2.89 21.73 -13.59
N HIS A 13 -2.14 20.72 -14.07
CA HIS A 13 -2.25 20.21 -15.45
C HIS A 13 -2.34 18.69 -15.55
N THR A 14 -2.49 17.98 -14.44
CA THR A 14 -2.51 16.50 -14.46
C THR A 14 -3.51 15.97 -13.45
N ARG A 15 -4.28 14.96 -13.85
CA ARG A 15 -5.11 14.15 -12.96
C ARG A 15 -4.66 12.70 -13.07
N TRP A 16 -4.54 11.99 -11.96
CA TRP A 16 -4.13 10.60 -11.95
C TRP A 16 -4.81 9.79 -10.86
N ASN A 17 -4.93 8.50 -11.14
CA ASN A 17 -5.40 7.49 -10.19
C ASN A 17 -4.36 6.38 -10.08
N CYS A 18 -3.37 6.59 -9.21
CA CYS A 18 -2.22 5.71 -9.04
C CYS A 18 -2.48 4.62 -7.99
N LYS A 19 -3.48 3.75 -8.24
CA LYS A 19 -3.76 2.59 -7.39
C LYS A 19 -2.91 1.40 -7.81
N TYR A 20 -2.11 0.88 -6.89
CA TYR A 20 -1.23 -0.28 -7.12
C TYR A 20 -1.51 -1.40 -6.15
N HIS A 21 -1.44 -2.65 -6.64
CA HIS A 21 -1.50 -3.85 -5.82
C HIS A 21 -0.08 -4.41 -5.61
N ILE A 22 0.54 -4.04 -4.49
CA ILE A 22 1.92 -4.40 -4.16
C ILE A 22 1.93 -5.63 -3.24
N VAL A 23 2.65 -6.69 -3.63
CA VAL A 23 2.79 -7.92 -2.85
C VAL A 23 4.26 -8.23 -2.60
N PHE A 24 4.61 -8.54 -1.36
CA PHE A 24 5.98 -8.92 -0.95
C PHE A 24 5.98 -10.30 -0.29
N ILE A 25 7.06 -11.05 -0.53
CA ILE A 25 7.23 -12.44 -0.09
C ILE A 25 8.60 -12.55 0.59
N PRO A 26 8.73 -13.31 1.70
CA PRO A 26 10.01 -13.50 2.36
C PRO A 26 10.95 -14.35 1.50
N LYS A 27 12.26 -14.12 1.63
CA LYS A 27 13.29 -14.94 0.99
C LYS A 27 13.06 -16.42 1.35
N TYR A 28 13.12 -17.29 0.34
CA TYR A 28 12.82 -18.72 0.45
C TYR A 28 11.39 -19.09 0.86
N ARG A 29 10.42 -18.16 0.75
CA ARG A 29 8.99 -18.38 1.05
C ARG A 29 8.72 -18.93 2.47
N ARG A 30 9.60 -18.62 3.42
CA ARG A 30 9.46 -19.05 4.82
C ARG A 30 8.23 -18.39 5.47
N LYS A 31 7.58 -19.06 6.42
CA LYS A 31 6.54 -18.45 7.27
C LYS A 31 7.13 -17.52 8.34
N ALA A 32 8.06 -16.64 7.97
CA ALA A 32 8.78 -15.75 8.88
C ALA A 32 8.02 -14.45 9.21
N ILE A 33 7.16 -13.99 8.29
CA ILE A 33 6.44 -12.70 8.41
C ILE A 33 5.24 -12.77 9.38
N TYR A 34 4.96 -13.92 9.99
CA TYR A 34 3.78 -14.08 10.84
C TYR A 34 3.99 -13.52 12.26
N GLY A 35 2.89 -13.14 12.92
CA GLY A 35 2.92 -12.62 14.30
C GLY A 35 3.49 -11.20 14.38
N LYS A 36 4.46 -10.99 15.29
CA LYS A 36 5.04 -9.67 15.60
C LYS A 36 5.68 -9.00 14.38
N LEU A 37 6.39 -9.78 13.56
CA LEU A 37 7.10 -9.25 12.39
C LEU A 37 6.14 -8.61 11.36
N ARG A 38 4.89 -9.09 11.25
CA ARG A 38 3.86 -8.48 10.40
C ARG A 38 3.53 -7.06 10.84
N ALA A 39 3.38 -6.85 12.14
CA ALA A 39 3.00 -5.56 12.71
C ALA A 39 4.13 -4.53 12.49
N ASP A 40 5.37 -4.95 12.77
CA ASP A 40 6.55 -4.09 12.65
C ASP A 40 6.79 -3.68 11.19
N ILE A 41 6.76 -4.63 10.25
CA ILE A 41 6.89 -4.34 8.80
C ILE A 41 5.81 -3.36 8.35
N GLY A 42 4.57 -3.56 8.77
CA GLY A 42 3.48 -2.64 8.43
C GLY A 42 3.64 -1.25 9.05
N GLY A 43 4.27 -1.13 10.22
CA GLY A 43 4.63 0.15 10.83
C GLY A 43 5.71 0.88 10.03
N ILE A 44 6.80 0.18 9.71
CA ILE A 44 7.93 0.74 8.94
C ILE A 44 7.47 1.22 7.56
N LEU A 45 6.67 0.44 6.84
CA LEU A 45 6.17 0.84 5.51
C LEU A 45 5.31 2.11 5.56
N ARG A 46 4.45 2.25 6.58
CA ARG A 46 3.64 3.47 6.75
C ARG A 46 4.48 4.68 7.12
N GLN A 47 5.56 4.50 7.87
CA GLN A 47 6.48 5.59 8.19
C GLN A 47 7.28 6.04 6.96
N LEU A 48 7.72 5.11 6.11
CA LEU A 48 8.53 5.43 4.93
C LEU A 48 7.71 6.01 3.77
N CYS A 49 6.46 5.57 3.61
CA CYS A 49 5.57 6.01 2.53
C CYS A 49 4.52 7.04 2.99
N ALA A 50 4.77 7.74 4.10
CA ALA A 50 3.90 8.80 4.64
C ALA A 50 3.83 10.02 3.73
#